data_AF-A0AAX3TGX2-F1
#
_entry.id   AF-A0AAX3TGX2-F1
#
_cell.length_a   1.000
_cell.length_b   1.000
_cell.length_c   1.000
_cell.angle_alpha   90.00
_cell.angle_beta   90.00
_cell.angle_gamma   90.00
#
_symmetry.space_group_name_H-M   'P 1'
#
loop_
_entity.id
_entity.type
_entity.pdbx_description
1 polymer ?
#
loop_
_entity_poly.entity_id
_entity_poly.type
_entity_poly.pdbx_seq_one_letter_code
_entity_poly.pdbx_strand_id
1 'polypeptide(L)'
;MKKSLGYLSFLNIVLFLSLVTISCVSNTSKVSLNWNNLDQIVSYFKQLSFILDSLKLDDKDLKSKVDKIIDKTDFKKMKKTDLELTIELFNKVKNQLESKSTSSFDKKDKLDILNQIKTRLALLKLSELVNIVDELINKLEEEKLKIEDKNLDFEDLKDIDNSTLKILESRHVSNQHSYPDYVNKFQKVSAEEIYKELYDRTFSIKFLVKLKNGDLLSNGTGTGWLLDYHKYENQNKYKLFIATNLHVLADFSNSLTEEQNKKFNYYDPSGNKVVGIGIGKADNVTDFSKKSNKTNLLNEVTSFYLNSKDFENYAKGDPWTIDKYSDALSDSKLVFGAVDFMKKNAVKKHQNTLQRDALSYYEYKKKNHLNEDEEIAWDDFFKNKYIPIMVDFGVFEVDIDLSKADSTLKSWIESAINGLDRYLARIAKTDNLPNQDKNISNYLQTTDYVSALFKKDNSENNLYNAKDIYIAGYPKNSYRSVWMQNNPIERNSSTLSSGWRNPTNDKTFAFANEIEEKVGGGVKF
;
A
#
# COMPACT_ATOMS: atom_id res chain seq x y z
N MET A 1 -34.82 7.91 -23.50
CA MET A 1 -34.89 8.90 -22.40
C MET A 1 -33.55 8.88 -21.67
N LYS A 2 -32.97 10.06 -21.48
CA LYS A 2 -31.67 10.31 -20.86
C LYS A 2 -31.71 10.05 -19.35
N LYS A 3 -30.82 9.17 -18.85
CA LYS A 3 -30.24 9.17 -17.49
C LYS A 3 -28.81 8.60 -17.62
N SER A 4 -27.81 9.47 -17.83
CA SER A 4 -26.74 9.79 -16.85
C SER A 4 -26.00 8.53 -16.39
N LEU A 5 -24.96 8.04 -17.08
CA LEU A 5 -23.55 8.47 -16.98
C LEU A 5 -23.20 9.21 -15.68
N GLY A 6 -22.77 8.42 -14.71
CA GLY A 6 -22.24 8.81 -13.41
C GLY A 6 -22.26 7.53 -12.57
N TYR A 7 -21.20 7.27 -11.80
CA TYR A 7 -21.03 6.10 -10.91
C TYR A 7 -20.41 4.83 -11.55
N LEU A 8 -19.14 4.94 -11.93
CA LEU A 8 -18.21 3.78 -11.96
C LEU A 8 -16.81 4.15 -11.40
N SER A 9 -16.75 5.12 -10.49
CA SER A 9 -15.52 5.55 -9.81
C SER A 9 -15.59 5.46 -8.29
N PHE A 10 -16.43 4.58 -7.75
CA PHE A 10 -16.61 4.42 -6.30
C PHE A 10 -16.45 2.97 -5.85
N LEU A 11 -15.31 2.38 -6.19
CA LEU A 11 -14.72 1.27 -5.44
C LEU A 11 -13.28 1.65 -5.07
N ASN A 12 -13.18 2.71 -4.25
CA ASN A 12 -12.05 2.85 -3.33
C ASN A 12 -12.18 1.69 -2.33
N ILE A 13 -11.60 0.55 -2.68
CA ILE A 13 -11.26 -0.47 -1.69
C ILE A 13 -10.16 0.16 -0.84
N VAL A 14 -10.60 0.75 0.27
CA VAL A 14 -9.76 1.07 1.42
C VAL A 14 -9.00 -0.21 1.77
N LEU A 15 -7.69 -0.20 1.55
CA LEU A 15 -6.77 -1.16 2.14
C LEU A 15 -6.93 -1.08 3.66
N PHE A 16 -7.70 -1.99 4.24
CA PHE A 16 -7.81 -2.15 5.68
C PHE A 16 -6.52 -2.80 6.21
N LEU A 17 -5.61 -1.94 6.66
CA LEU A 17 -4.96 -2.17 7.94
C LEU A 17 -5.97 -1.71 9.01
N SER A 18 -6.24 -2.59 9.97
CA SER A 18 -7.11 -2.34 11.12
C SER A 18 -6.69 -1.06 11.86
N LEU A 19 -7.37 0.05 11.58
CA LEU A 19 -7.54 1.15 12.50
C LEU A 19 -9.00 1.12 12.92
N VAL A 20 -9.21 0.79 14.19
CA VAL A 20 -10.47 1.00 14.89
C VAL A 20 -10.93 2.42 14.61
N THR A 21 -11.96 2.58 13.79
CA THR A 21 -12.71 3.83 13.69
C THR A 21 -13.45 4.00 15.01
N ILE A 22 -12.82 4.73 15.94
CA ILE A 22 -13.58 5.44 16.96
C ILE A 22 -14.20 6.64 16.23
N SER A 23 -15.51 6.59 16.10
CA SER A 23 -16.37 7.70 15.72
C SER A 23 -16.01 8.98 16.48
N CYS A 24 -15.84 10.06 15.73
CA CYS A 24 -16.07 11.46 16.09
C CYS A 24 -16.04 11.81 17.59
N VAL A 25 -14.89 12.29 18.06
CA VAL A 25 -14.86 13.48 18.90
C VAL A 25 -14.15 14.55 18.08
N SER A 26 -14.95 15.44 17.50
CA SER A 26 -14.48 16.72 16.97
C SER A 26 -13.85 17.53 18.11
N ASN A 27 -12.77 18.24 17.77
CA ASN A 27 -11.93 19.09 18.65
C ASN A 27 -10.93 18.38 19.56
N THR A 28 -9.81 17.93 19.00
CA THR A 28 -8.53 18.25 19.64
C THR A 28 -8.03 19.56 19.04
N SER A 29 -8.21 20.65 19.79
CA SER A 29 -7.53 21.91 19.47
C SER A 29 -6.03 21.62 19.38
N LYS A 30 -5.40 21.93 18.24
CA LYS A 30 -3.93 21.99 18.16
C LYS A 30 -3.48 22.89 19.30
N VAL A 31 -2.74 22.33 20.25
CA VAL A 31 -2.20 23.10 21.36
C VAL A 31 -1.20 24.11 20.78
N SER A 32 -1.58 25.38 20.75
CA SER A 32 -0.69 26.48 20.39
C SER A 32 0.33 26.69 21.52
N LEU A 33 1.45 25.97 21.44
CA LEU A 33 2.56 26.10 22.39
C LEU A 33 3.42 27.32 22.06
N ASN A 34 3.49 28.28 22.98
CA ASN A 34 4.51 29.33 22.93
C ASN A 34 5.79 28.78 23.56
N TRP A 35 6.74 28.35 22.73
CA TRP A 35 8.01 27.73 23.13
C TRP A 35 8.93 28.61 23.96
N ASN A 36 8.66 29.92 24.01
CA ASN A 36 9.39 30.86 24.85
C ASN A 36 8.79 30.96 26.27
N ASN A 37 7.62 30.35 26.51
CA ASN A 37 6.93 30.34 27.79
C ASN A 37 7.17 29.01 28.52
N LEU A 38 8.22 28.96 29.35
CA LEU A 38 8.59 27.78 30.13
C LEU A 38 7.47 27.36 31.10
N ASP A 39 6.75 28.33 31.68
CA ASP A 39 5.64 28.08 32.61
C ASP A 39 4.50 27.33 31.92
N GLN A 40 4.29 27.59 30.62
CA GLN A 40 3.32 26.85 29.82
C GLN A 40 3.72 25.38 29.65
N ILE A 41 5.00 25.10 29.37
CA ILE A 41 5.53 23.72 29.23
C ILE A 41 5.44 22.97 30.56
N VAL A 42 5.87 23.61 31.66
CA VAL A 42 5.77 23.06 33.02
C VAL A 42 4.32 22.70 33.36
N SER A 43 3.37 23.58 33.04
CA SER A 43 1.94 23.33 33.25
C SER A 43 1.43 22.09 32.50
N TYR A 44 1.89 21.87 31.25
CA TYR A 44 1.54 20.66 30.51
C TYR A 44 2.16 19.39 31.12
N PHE A 45 3.41 19.46 31.57
CA PHE A 45 4.05 18.29 32.20
C PHE A 45 3.42 17.94 33.54
N LYS A 46 2.90 18.91 34.30
CA LYS A 46 2.13 18.67 35.54
C LYS A 46 0.83 17.89 35.32
N GLN A 47 0.39 17.70 34.08
CA GLN A 47 -0.69 16.76 33.77
C GLN A 47 -0.31 15.31 34.10
N LEU A 48 0.98 14.96 34.09
CA LEU A 48 1.45 13.63 34.49
C LEU A 48 0.97 13.26 35.89
N SER A 49 1.05 14.19 36.84
CA SER A 49 0.58 13.97 38.21
C SER A 49 -0.92 13.64 38.25
N PHE A 50 -1.74 14.37 37.49
CA PHE A 50 -3.17 14.07 37.36
C PHE A 50 -3.43 12.69 36.75
N ILE A 51 -2.70 12.34 35.70
CA ILE A 51 -2.84 11.06 35.00
C ILE A 51 -2.53 9.91 35.97
N LEU A 52 -1.39 9.97 36.67
CA LEU A 52 -0.97 8.92 37.58
C LEU A 52 -1.90 8.80 38.80
N ASP A 53 -2.36 9.92 39.36
CA ASP A 53 -3.36 9.93 40.45
C ASP A 53 -4.69 9.28 40.00
N SER A 54 -5.13 9.60 38.77
CA SER A 54 -6.40 9.10 38.21
C SER A 54 -6.41 7.60 37.96
N LEU A 55 -5.24 6.98 37.78
CA LEU A 55 -5.12 5.52 37.65
C LEU A 55 -5.32 4.77 38.98
N LYS A 56 -5.48 5.51 40.10
CA LYS A 56 -5.74 5.03 41.48
C LYS A 56 -4.69 4.01 41.96
N LEU A 57 -3.42 4.42 41.94
CA LEU A 57 -2.28 3.54 42.23
C LEU A 57 -1.74 3.65 43.67
N ASP A 58 -2.58 4.09 44.63
CA ASP A 58 -2.32 4.16 46.08
C ASP A 58 -0.92 4.65 46.49
N ASP A 59 -0.56 5.89 46.13
CA ASP A 59 0.57 6.61 46.73
C ASP A 59 0.13 8.02 47.14
N LYS A 60 0.00 8.24 48.46
CA LYS A 60 -0.49 9.48 49.08
C LYS A 60 0.38 10.71 48.78
N ASP A 61 1.60 10.53 48.27
CA ASP A 61 2.55 11.62 48.00
C ASP A 61 2.97 11.73 46.52
N LEU A 62 2.37 10.95 45.62
CA LEU A 62 2.79 10.83 44.22
C LEU A 62 2.80 12.16 43.47
N LYS A 63 1.70 12.90 43.55
CA LYS A 63 1.55 14.23 42.95
C LYS A 63 2.63 15.21 43.38
N SER A 64 2.90 15.29 44.68
CA SER A 64 3.90 16.19 45.25
C SER A 64 5.32 15.84 44.77
N LYS A 65 5.64 14.53 44.69
CA LYS A 65 6.93 14.04 44.17
C LYS A 65 7.10 14.39 42.68
N VAL A 66 6.09 14.10 41.85
CA VAL A 66 6.13 14.31 40.39
C VAL A 66 6.21 15.82 40.07
N ASP A 67 5.38 16.65 40.69
CA ASP A 67 5.38 18.10 40.48
C ASP A 67 6.74 18.72 40.87
N LYS A 68 7.35 18.27 41.96
CA LYS A 68 8.67 18.75 42.41
C LYS A 68 9.79 18.40 41.43
N ILE A 69 9.73 17.24 40.77
CA ILE A 69 10.71 16.84 39.75
C ILE A 69 10.50 17.69 38.48
N ILE A 70 9.25 17.91 38.07
CA ILE A 70 8.90 18.76 36.93
C ILE A 70 9.37 20.20 37.15
N ASP A 71 9.15 20.78 38.33
CA ASP A 71 9.54 22.16 38.65
C ASP A 71 11.07 22.37 38.65
N LYS A 72 11.85 21.30 38.85
CA LYS A 72 13.33 21.33 38.78
C LYS A 72 13.89 20.99 37.41
N THR A 73 13.05 20.55 36.47
CA THR A 73 13.48 20.07 35.16
C THR A 73 13.77 21.24 34.23
N ASP A 74 14.98 21.25 33.66
CA ASP A 74 15.37 22.22 32.63
C ASP A 74 14.92 21.76 31.23
N PHE A 75 13.63 21.97 30.93
CA PHE A 75 13.03 21.58 29.65
C PHE A 75 13.69 22.24 28.42
N LYS A 76 14.45 23.34 28.60
CA LYS A 76 15.15 24.01 27.48
C LYS A 76 16.28 23.17 26.88
N LYS A 77 16.80 22.20 27.64
CA LYS A 77 17.86 21.28 27.17
C LYS A 77 17.32 20.06 26.43
N MET A 78 16.00 19.91 26.35
CA MET A 78 15.35 18.78 25.71
C MET A 78 15.00 19.11 24.27
N LYS A 79 14.93 18.06 23.43
CA LYS A 79 14.51 18.23 22.05
C LYS A 79 13.05 18.68 22.02
N LYS A 80 12.79 19.79 21.33
CA LYS A 80 11.45 20.37 21.15
C LYS A 80 10.41 19.34 20.73
N THR A 81 10.74 18.49 19.76
CA THR A 81 9.84 17.46 19.24
C THR A 81 9.47 16.40 20.29
N ASP A 82 10.41 16.00 21.15
CA ASP A 82 10.13 15.03 22.21
C ASP A 82 9.22 15.64 23.29
N LEU A 83 9.35 16.95 23.55
CA LEU A 83 8.43 17.69 24.41
C LEU A 83 7.03 17.76 23.81
N GLU A 84 6.90 18.11 22.52
CA GLU A 84 5.63 18.17 21.79
C GLU A 84 4.85 16.86 21.90
N LEU A 85 5.52 15.75 21.56
CA LEU A 85 4.89 14.42 21.54
C LEU A 85 4.52 13.94 22.94
N THR A 86 5.31 14.29 23.94
CA THR A 86 5.02 13.94 25.34
C THR A 86 3.80 14.73 25.84
N ILE A 87 3.71 16.01 25.51
CA ILE A 87 2.56 16.87 25.84
C ILE A 87 1.30 16.40 25.12
N GLU A 88 1.39 16.01 23.85
CA GLU A 88 0.25 15.48 23.09
C GLU A 88 -0.27 14.17 23.70
N LEU A 89 0.64 13.26 24.07
CA LEU A 89 0.29 12.03 24.78
C LEU A 89 -0.42 12.34 26.10
N PHE A 90 0.12 13.25 26.92
CA PHE A 90 -0.49 13.62 28.20
C PHE A 90 -1.89 14.22 28.01
N ASN A 91 -2.09 15.14 27.06
CA ASN A 91 -3.41 15.70 26.79
C ASN A 91 -4.39 14.62 26.31
N LYS A 92 -3.95 13.71 25.45
CA LYS A 92 -4.78 12.59 24.98
C LYS A 92 -5.22 11.68 26.13
N VAL A 93 -4.27 11.25 26.97
CA VAL A 93 -4.53 10.37 28.11
C VAL A 93 -5.41 11.07 29.15
N LYS A 94 -5.12 12.34 29.46
CA LYS A 94 -5.94 13.16 30.34
C LYS A 94 -7.39 13.24 29.86
N ASN A 95 -7.61 13.58 28.58
CA ASN A 95 -8.95 13.65 28.00
C ASN A 95 -9.67 12.29 28.06
N GLN A 96 -8.94 11.18 27.87
CA GLN A 96 -9.51 9.83 28.02
C GLN A 96 -9.93 9.54 29.47
N LEU A 97 -9.14 9.98 30.46
CA LEU A 97 -9.44 9.81 31.88
C LEU A 97 -10.57 10.73 32.36
N GLU A 98 -10.72 11.91 31.77
CA GLU A 98 -11.82 12.85 32.07
C GLU A 98 -13.15 12.43 31.40
N SER A 99 -13.09 11.79 30.22
CA SER A 99 -14.28 11.37 29.45
C SER A 99 -14.82 9.98 29.82
N LYS A 100 -14.09 9.19 30.62
CA LYS A 100 -14.48 7.84 31.06
C LYS A 100 -14.37 7.70 32.57
N SER A 101 -15.29 6.95 33.20
CA SER A 101 -15.12 6.58 34.61
C SER A 101 -13.83 5.78 34.79
N THR A 102 -13.01 6.11 35.80
CA THR A 102 -11.75 5.41 36.11
C THR A 102 -11.93 3.91 36.39
N SER A 103 -13.15 3.47 36.71
CA SER A 103 -13.54 2.06 36.84
C SER A 103 -13.64 1.30 35.51
N SER A 104 -13.49 1.98 34.36
CA SER A 104 -13.58 1.39 33.02
C SER A 104 -12.24 1.02 32.39
N PHE A 105 -11.12 1.37 33.04
CA PHE A 105 -9.78 0.99 32.60
C PHE A 105 -9.37 -0.29 33.31
N ASP A 106 -9.23 -1.38 32.55
CA ASP A 106 -8.73 -2.64 33.10
C ASP A 106 -7.22 -2.56 33.37
N LYS A 107 -6.65 -3.58 34.03
CA LYS A 107 -5.21 -3.65 34.33
C LYS A 107 -4.34 -3.52 33.07
N LYS A 108 -4.79 -4.07 31.94
CA LYS A 108 -4.05 -4.04 30.67
C LYS A 108 -4.04 -2.61 30.11
N ASP A 109 -5.16 -1.91 30.16
CA ASP A 109 -5.25 -0.50 29.75
C ASP A 109 -4.34 0.39 30.60
N LYS A 110 -4.30 0.16 31.92
CA LYS A 110 -3.41 0.89 32.83
C LYS A 110 -1.93 0.64 32.52
N LEU A 111 -1.55 -0.62 32.28
CA LEU A 111 -0.17 -0.99 31.93
C LEU A 111 0.24 -0.41 30.57
N ASP A 112 -0.66 -0.41 29.58
CA ASP A 112 -0.40 0.20 28.27
C ASP A 112 -0.13 1.72 28.39
N ILE A 113 -0.99 2.42 29.13
CA ILE A 113 -0.82 3.86 29.40
C ILE A 113 0.52 4.14 30.09
N LEU A 114 0.85 3.39 31.15
CA LEU A 114 2.09 3.59 31.91
C LEU A 114 3.33 3.29 31.06
N ASN A 115 3.33 2.24 30.24
CA ASN A 115 4.45 1.91 29.35
C ASN A 115 4.67 2.98 28.26
N GLN A 116 3.59 3.55 27.70
CA GLN A 116 3.69 4.67 26.76
C GLN A 116 4.29 5.91 27.42
N ILE A 117 3.86 6.23 28.65
CA ILE A 117 4.39 7.35 29.45
C ILE A 117 5.87 7.12 29.78
N LYS A 118 6.24 5.93 30.28
CA LYS A 118 7.63 5.54 30.58
C LYS A 118 8.54 5.77 29.39
N THR A 119 8.12 5.30 28.21
CA THR A 119 8.90 5.42 26.97
C THR A 119 9.16 6.88 26.62
N ARG A 120 8.15 7.76 26.72
CA ARG A 120 8.31 9.19 26.45
C ARG A 120 9.23 9.89 27.45
N LEU A 121 9.10 9.56 28.73
CA LEU A 121 9.97 10.11 29.78
C LEU A 121 11.43 9.66 29.61
N ALA A 122 11.65 8.41 29.18
CA ALA A 122 12.99 7.88 28.91
C ALA A 122 13.66 8.59 27.72
N LEU A 123 12.90 8.89 26.65
CA LEU A 123 13.40 9.67 25.51
C LEU A 123 13.82 11.09 25.90
N LEU A 124 13.10 11.69 26.85
CA LEU A 124 13.43 12.99 27.45
C LEU A 124 14.57 12.92 28.50
N LYS A 125 15.11 11.73 28.77
CA LYS A 125 16.11 11.46 29.81
C LYS A 125 15.67 11.87 31.22
N LEU A 126 14.37 11.76 31.51
CA LEU A 126 13.76 12.08 32.79
C LEU A 126 13.79 10.88 33.74
N SER A 127 14.99 10.40 34.09
CA SER A 127 15.19 9.14 34.83
C SER A 127 14.44 9.05 36.14
N GLU A 128 14.31 10.16 36.89
CA GLU A 128 13.55 10.17 38.14
C GLU A 128 12.05 9.92 37.93
N LEU A 129 11.46 10.48 36.86
CA LEU A 129 10.06 10.22 36.50
C LEU A 129 9.88 8.82 35.90
N VAL A 130 10.86 8.31 35.16
CA VAL A 130 10.87 6.93 34.66
C VAL A 130 10.81 5.94 35.82
N ASN A 131 11.64 6.13 36.85
CA ASN A 131 11.66 5.27 38.02
C ASN A 131 10.31 5.26 38.76
N ILE A 132 9.66 6.43 38.89
CA ILE A 132 8.32 6.52 39.49
C ILE A 132 7.31 5.70 38.68
N VAL A 133 7.31 5.82 37.35
CA VAL A 133 6.40 5.06 36.49
C VAL A 133 6.71 3.57 36.53
N ASP A 134 7.97 3.19 36.65
CA ASP A 134 8.40 1.79 36.79
C ASP A 134 7.94 1.16 38.11
N GLU A 135 8.04 1.87 39.23
CA GLU A 135 7.49 1.40 40.51
C GLU A 135 5.97 1.15 40.43
N LEU A 136 5.25 2.00 39.67
CA LEU A 136 3.81 1.85 39.46
C LEU A 136 3.46 0.67 38.56
N ILE A 137 4.25 0.44 37.49
CA ILE A 137 4.12 -0.75 36.65
C ILE A 137 4.36 -2.01 37.48
N ASN A 138 5.43 -2.05 38.26
CA ASN A 138 5.76 -3.20 39.11
C ASN A 138 4.66 -3.47 40.14
N LYS A 139 4.12 -2.44 40.81
CA LYS A 139 2.98 -2.60 41.73
C LYS A 139 1.75 -3.18 41.04
N LEU A 140 1.41 -2.67 39.85
CA LEU A 140 0.30 -3.22 39.06
C LEU A 140 0.55 -4.67 38.67
N GLU A 141 1.78 -5.04 38.33
CA GLU A 141 2.16 -6.41 37.97
C GLU A 141 2.14 -7.35 39.19
N GLU A 142 2.63 -6.92 40.35
CA GLU A 142 2.69 -7.66 41.62
C GLU A 142 1.31 -8.04 42.21
N GLU A 143 0.23 -7.30 41.88
CA GLU A 143 -1.15 -7.68 42.21
C GLU A 143 -1.57 -9.08 41.67
N LYS A 144 -0.73 -9.71 40.83
CA LYS A 144 -0.92 -11.08 40.31
C LYS A 144 -0.60 -12.19 41.33
N LEU A 145 0.10 -11.93 42.43
CA LEU A 145 0.52 -12.99 43.39
C LEU A 145 -0.58 -13.44 44.38
N LYS A 146 -1.83 -12.98 44.25
CA LYS A 146 -2.92 -13.36 45.18
C LYS A 146 -4.20 -13.93 44.56
N ILE A 147 -4.25 -14.25 43.26
CA ILE A 147 -5.45 -14.87 42.68
C ILE A 147 -5.09 -16.08 41.83
N GLU A 148 -5.37 -17.24 42.43
CA GLU A 148 -5.66 -18.58 41.89
C GLU A 148 -4.83 -19.15 40.74
N ASP A 149 -4.05 -20.18 41.13
CA ASP A 149 -3.62 -21.30 40.29
C ASP A 149 -4.76 -21.82 39.41
N LYS A 150 -4.70 -21.47 38.12
CA LYS A 150 -5.10 -22.37 37.05
C LYS A 150 -4.01 -22.36 35.99
N ASN A 151 -3.37 -23.52 35.86
CA ASN A 151 -2.44 -23.92 34.82
C ASN A 151 -2.76 -23.24 33.48
N LEU A 152 -1.91 -22.30 33.10
CA LEU A 152 -1.75 -21.84 31.73
C LEU A 152 -0.32 -22.19 31.34
N ASP A 153 -0.20 -23.08 30.36
CA ASP A 153 1.07 -23.49 29.76
C ASP A 153 1.88 -22.25 29.35
N PHE A 154 3.10 -22.17 29.86
CA PHE A 154 4.03 -21.06 29.65
C PHE A 154 4.76 -21.12 28.28
N GLU A 155 4.27 -21.91 27.31
CA GLU A 155 4.85 -21.96 25.97
C GLU A 155 4.31 -20.89 25.00
N ASP A 156 3.19 -20.23 25.31
CA ASP A 156 2.58 -19.21 24.43
C ASP A 156 3.03 -17.76 24.68
N LEU A 157 3.99 -17.54 25.59
CA LEU A 157 4.48 -16.19 25.96
C LEU A 157 5.81 -15.77 25.27
N LYS A 158 6.29 -16.53 24.28
CA LYS A 158 7.53 -16.17 23.54
C LYS A 158 7.36 -15.16 22.40
N ASP A 159 6.13 -14.75 22.07
CA ASP A 159 5.88 -13.70 21.07
C ASP A 159 5.05 -12.56 21.67
N ILE A 160 5.61 -11.82 22.64
CA ILE A 160 5.25 -10.40 22.72
C ILE A 160 5.70 -9.80 21.39
N ASP A 161 4.72 -9.30 20.63
CA ASP A 161 4.84 -8.85 19.25
C ASP A 161 5.90 -7.73 19.07
N ASN A 162 7.16 -8.17 19.00
CA ASN A 162 8.33 -7.36 18.68
C ASN A 162 8.22 -6.71 17.30
N SER A 163 7.25 -7.10 16.46
CA SER A 163 7.03 -6.47 15.16
C SER A 163 6.40 -5.08 15.32
N THR A 164 5.47 -4.91 16.26
CA THR A 164 4.86 -3.60 16.55
C THR A 164 5.87 -2.63 17.17
N LEU A 165 6.76 -3.12 18.05
CA LEU A 165 7.85 -2.32 18.62
C LEU A 165 8.88 -1.91 17.55
N LYS A 166 9.30 -2.86 16.70
CA LYS A 166 10.21 -2.58 15.56
C LYS A 166 9.61 -1.59 14.57
N ILE A 167 8.32 -1.71 14.24
CA ILE A 167 7.56 -0.79 13.37
C ILE A 167 7.51 0.63 13.95
N LEU A 168 7.45 0.77 15.27
CA LEU A 168 7.48 2.06 15.95
C LEU A 168 8.92 2.63 16.01
N GLU A 169 9.94 1.78 16.22
CA GLU A 169 11.36 2.15 16.16
C GLU A 169 11.80 2.58 14.75
N SER A 170 11.25 1.98 13.68
CA SER A 170 11.58 2.33 12.29
C SER A 170 11.02 3.68 11.85
N ARG A 171 10.08 4.27 12.59
CA ARG A 171 9.63 5.67 12.38
C ARG A 171 10.68 6.71 12.78
N HIS A 172 11.79 6.28 13.39
CA HIS A 172 12.86 7.14 13.88
C HIS A 172 14.25 6.78 13.32
N VAL A 173 14.34 6.31 12.07
CA VAL A 173 15.63 6.25 11.39
C VAL A 173 16.10 7.68 11.10
N SER A 174 17.14 8.15 11.77
CA SER A 174 17.82 9.40 11.39
C SER A 174 18.31 9.30 9.94
N ASN A 175 18.08 10.34 9.13
CA ASN A 175 18.42 10.41 7.71
C ASN A 175 17.51 9.60 6.74
N GLN A 176 16.18 9.72 6.90
CA GLN A 176 15.17 9.09 6.03
C GLN A 176 15.32 9.45 4.53
N HIS A 177 15.94 10.59 4.23
CA HIS A 177 16.14 11.14 2.90
C HIS A 177 17.60 11.15 2.46
N SER A 178 18.40 10.19 2.91
CA SER A 178 19.72 9.94 2.36
C SER A 178 19.94 8.46 2.15
N TYR A 179 20.69 8.13 1.12
CA TYR A 179 21.16 6.77 0.95
C TYR A 179 22.19 6.41 2.02
N PRO A 180 22.33 5.12 2.37
CA PRO A 180 23.46 4.63 3.14
C PRO A 180 24.78 4.77 2.35
N ASP A 181 25.91 4.86 3.05
CA ASP A 181 27.23 5.12 2.46
C ASP A 181 27.65 4.09 1.39
N TYR A 182 27.18 2.84 1.54
CA TYR A 182 27.47 1.75 0.61
C TYR A 182 26.68 1.82 -0.72
N VAL A 183 25.78 2.79 -0.92
CA VAL A 183 24.99 2.90 -2.17
C VAL A 183 25.86 3.00 -3.43
N ASN A 184 27.08 3.54 -3.28
CA ASN A 184 28.00 3.81 -4.40
C ASN A 184 28.49 2.54 -5.10
N LYS A 185 28.32 1.35 -4.50
CA LYS A 185 28.66 0.08 -5.15
C LYS A 185 27.63 -0.38 -6.19
N PHE A 186 26.43 0.19 -6.18
CA PHE A 186 25.37 -0.15 -7.13
C PHE A 186 25.49 0.71 -8.38
N GLN A 187 25.32 0.08 -9.54
CA GLN A 187 25.28 0.79 -10.80
C GLN A 187 23.97 1.54 -10.96
N LYS A 188 24.04 2.85 -11.21
CA LYS A 188 22.87 3.66 -11.56
C LYS A 188 22.53 3.49 -13.02
N VAL A 189 21.22 3.39 -13.31
CA VAL A 189 20.67 3.41 -14.67
C VAL A 189 20.02 4.78 -14.89
N SER A 190 20.09 5.30 -16.12
CA SER A 190 19.49 6.60 -16.43
C SER A 190 17.96 6.53 -16.39
N ALA A 191 17.30 7.65 -16.07
CA ALA A 191 15.85 7.73 -16.03
C ALA A 191 15.24 7.44 -17.41
N GLU A 192 15.86 8.00 -18.46
CA GLU A 192 15.45 7.85 -19.85
C GLU A 192 15.50 6.38 -20.29
N GLU A 193 16.55 5.64 -19.91
CA GLU A 193 16.66 4.21 -20.20
C GLU A 193 15.58 3.40 -19.49
N ILE A 194 15.31 3.68 -18.20
CA ILE A 194 14.25 3.01 -17.43
C ILE A 194 12.88 3.28 -18.04
N TYR A 195 12.55 4.54 -18.36
CA TYR A 195 11.27 4.88 -18.96
C TYR A 195 11.10 4.32 -20.37
N LYS A 196 12.17 4.24 -21.15
CA LYS A 196 12.15 3.56 -22.44
C LYS A 196 11.85 2.07 -22.28
N GLU A 197 12.56 1.38 -21.38
CA GLU A 197 12.30 -0.05 -21.09
C GLU A 197 10.86 -0.27 -20.61
N LEU A 198 10.34 0.61 -19.76
CA LEU A 198 8.94 0.60 -19.33
C LEU A 198 8.00 0.79 -20.51
N TYR A 199 8.16 1.86 -21.31
CA TYR A 199 7.32 2.14 -22.45
C TYR A 199 7.28 0.96 -23.42
N ASP A 200 8.43 0.42 -23.81
CA ASP A 200 8.53 -0.67 -24.77
C ASP A 200 7.65 -1.86 -24.37
N ARG A 201 7.71 -2.29 -23.10
CA ARG A 201 6.97 -3.46 -22.58
C ARG A 201 5.56 -3.18 -22.04
N THR A 202 5.12 -1.92 -22.03
CA THR A 202 3.82 -1.53 -21.46
C THR A 202 2.77 -1.35 -22.55
N PHE A 203 1.58 -1.84 -22.27
CA PHE A 203 0.38 -1.70 -23.09
C PHE A 203 -0.72 -1.01 -22.29
N SER A 204 -1.57 -0.26 -22.97
CA SER A 204 -2.91 -0.01 -22.47
C SER A 204 -3.75 -1.24 -22.77
N ILE A 205 -4.56 -1.69 -21.81
CA ILE A 205 -5.38 -2.88 -21.95
C ILE A 205 -6.83 -2.55 -21.65
N LYS A 206 -7.75 -3.24 -22.34
CA LYS A 206 -9.18 -3.20 -22.03
C LYS A 206 -9.81 -4.54 -22.32
N PHE A 207 -10.90 -4.86 -21.62
CA PHE A 207 -11.56 -6.14 -21.76
C PHE A 207 -13.03 -5.95 -22.11
N LEU A 208 -13.57 -6.96 -22.79
CA LEU A 208 -15.01 -7.13 -22.97
C LEU A 208 -15.41 -8.33 -22.14
N VAL A 209 -16.35 -8.11 -21.23
CA VAL A 209 -16.88 -9.11 -20.32
C VAL A 209 -18.34 -9.34 -20.66
N LYS A 210 -18.72 -10.61 -20.79
CA LYS A 210 -20.09 -11.04 -20.86
C LYS A 210 -20.57 -11.30 -19.43
N LEU A 211 -21.53 -10.50 -18.99
CA LEU A 211 -22.14 -10.63 -17.68
C LEU A 211 -23.02 -11.89 -17.63
N LYS A 212 -23.29 -12.39 -16.43
CA LYS A 212 -24.12 -13.58 -16.22
C LYS A 212 -25.52 -13.46 -16.85
N ASN A 213 -26.08 -12.24 -16.89
CA ASN A 213 -27.37 -11.95 -17.52
C ASN A 213 -27.32 -11.93 -19.06
N GLY A 214 -26.13 -12.05 -19.65
CA GLY A 214 -25.89 -12.05 -21.10
C GLY A 214 -25.43 -10.72 -21.68
N ASP A 215 -25.51 -9.62 -20.91
CA ASP A 215 -25.09 -8.29 -21.34
C ASP A 215 -23.58 -8.20 -21.54
N LEU A 216 -23.15 -7.23 -22.35
CA LEU A 216 -21.75 -6.93 -22.57
C LEU A 216 -21.34 -5.67 -21.80
N LEU A 217 -20.23 -5.79 -21.08
CA LEU A 217 -19.61 -4.70 -20.34
C LEU A 217 -18.14 -4.60 -20.73
N SER A 218 -17.69 -3.40 -21.07
CA SER A 218 -16.25 -3.13 -21.14
C SER A 218 -15.79 -2.50 -19.84
N ASN A 219 -14.78 -3.08 -19.21
CA ASN A 219 -14.25 -2.64 -17.91
C ASN A 219 -13.39 -1.36 -17.99
N GLY A 220 -13.47 -0.61 -19.09
CA GLY A 220 -12.66 0.59 -19.33
C GLY A 220 -11.26 0.24 -19.81
N THR A 221 -10.28 1.08 -19.50
CA THR A 221 -8.89 0.93 -19.94
C THR A 221 -7.96 0.99 -18.74
N GLY A 222 -6.93 0.15 -18.72
CA GLY A 222 -5.87 0.16 -17.72
C GLY A 222 -4.50 -0.07 -18.33
N THR A 223 -3.53 -0.37 -17.48
CA THR A 223 -2.13 -0.60 -17.88
C THR A 223 -1.76 -2.06 -17.68
N GLY A 224 -1.18 -2.69 -18.69
CA GLY A 224 -0.58 -4.01 -18.62
C GLY A 224 0.90 -3.97 -18.97
N TRP A 225 1.70 -4.81 -18.32
CA TRP A 225 3.14 -4.93 -18.56
C TRP A 225 3.46 -6.34 -19.02
N LEU A 226 4.19 -6.48 -20.13
CA LEU A 226 4.71 -7.78 -20.54
C LEU A 226 5.67 -8.29 -19.45
N LEU A 227 5.25 -9.37 -18.80
CA LEU A 227 6.00 -10.04 -17.73
C LEU A 227 6.92 -11.11 -18.32
N ASP A 228 6.38 -11.91 -19.25
CA ASP A 228 7.08 -12.99 -19.92
C ASP A 228 6.42 -13.31 -21.28
N TYR A 229 7.07 -14.11 -22.11
CA TYR A 229 6.50 -14.61 -23.36
C TYR A 229 7.02 -16.00 -23.73
N HIS A 230 6.23 -16.74 -24.49
CA HIS A 230 6.64 -17.98 -25.14
C HIS A 230 6.54 -17.84 -26.65
N LYS A 231 7.62 -18.16 -27.37
CA LYS A 231 7.61 -18.24 -28.84
C LYS A 231 7.29 -19.67 -29.26
N TYR A 232 6.24 -19.84 -30.05
CA TYR A 232 5.89 -21.14 -30.61
C TYR A 232 6.93 -21.57 -31.67
N GLU A 233 7.36 -22.83 -31.63
CA GLU A 233 8.37 -23.35 -32.54
C GLU A 233 7.94 -23.22 -34.01
N ASN A 234 8.88 -22.79 -34.86
CA ASN A 234 8.69 -22.64 -36.31
C ASN A 234 7.49 -21.76 -36.73
N GLN A 235 7.03 -20.87 -35.84
CA GLN A 235 5.90 -19.97 -36.11
C GLN A 235 6.26 -18.53 -35.72
N ASN A 236 5.69 -17.56 -36.42
CA ASN A 236 5.70 -16.15 -36.00
C ASN A 236 4.58 -15.88 -34.98
N LYS A 237 4.42 -16.81 -34.03
CA LYS A 237 3.36 -16.80 -33.03
C LYS A 237 3.99 -16.77 -31.64
N TYR A 238 3.38 -15.98 -30.76
CA TYR A 238 3.82 -15.82 -29.39
C TYR A 238 2.64 -15.98 -28.44
N LYS A 239 2.89 -16.48 -27.23
CA LYS A 239 2.01 -16.32 -26.08
C LYS A 239 2.61 -15.25 -25.20
N LEU A 240 1.85 -14.21 -24.91
CA LEU A 240 2.27 -13.09 -24.07
C LEU A 240 1.66 -13.27 -22.67
N PHE A 241 2.48 -13.19 -21.64
CA PHE A 241 2.04 -13.15 -20.24
C PHE A 241 2.09 -11.72 -19.75
N ILE A 242 0.93 -11.10 -19.57
CA ILE A 242 0.80 -9.68 -19.25
C ILE A 242 0.36 -9.54 -17.79
N ALA A 243 1.18 -8.87 -16.99
CA ALA A 243 0.87 -8.49 -15.63
C ALA A 243 0.05 -7.20 -15.60
N THR A 244 -0.86 -7.09 -14.65
CA THR A 244 -1.68 -5.91 -14.40
C THR A 244 -2.15 -5.89 -12.95
N ASN A 245 -2.80 -4.82 -12.51
CA ASN A 245 -3.54 -4.79 -11.26
C ASN A 245 -4.85 -5.58 -11.35
N LEU A 246 -5.30 -6.19 -10.25
CA LEU A 246 -6.58 -6.90 -10.18
C LEU A 246 -7.76 -5.93 -10.38
N HIS A 247 -7.66 -4.69 -9.90
CA HIS A 247 -8.72 -3.71 -10.16
C HIS A 247 -8.86 -3.32 -11.63
N VAL A 248 -7.80 -3.47 -12.44
CA VAL A 248 -7.86 -3.29 -13.91
C VAL A 248 -8.51 -4.50 -14.58
N LEU A 249 -8.34 -5.68 -14.00
CA LEU A 249 -9.07 -6.87 -14.41
C LEU A 249 -10.57 -6.72 -14.09
N ALA A 250 -10.94 -6.14 -12.94
CA ALA A 250 -12.33 -5.86 -12.57
C ALA A 250 -13.22 -7.11 -12.73
N ASP A 251 -14.20 -7.08 -13.64
CA ASP A 251 -15.10 -8.20 -13.96
C ASP A 251 -14.44 -9.35 -14.75
N PHE A 252 -13.10 -9.32 -14.88
CA PHE A 252 -12.34 -10.35 -15.57
C PHE A 252 -12.46 -11.68 -14.84
N SER A 253 -13.08 -12.59 -15.56
CA SER A 253 -13.46 -13.91 -15.13
C SER A 253 -12.93 -14.88 -16.18
N ASN A 254 -12.34 -15.99 -15.72
CA ASN A 254 -11.52 -16.81 -16.62
C ASN A 254 -12.36 -17.36 -17.80
N SER A 255 -11.82 -17.27 -19.02
CA SER A 255 -12.44 -17.80 -20.25
C SER A 255 -12.36 -19.33 -20.37
N LEU A 256 -11.80 -20.01 -19.36
CA LEU A 256 -11.67 -21.46 -19.30
C LEU A 256 -13.03 -22.15 -19.11
N THR A 257 -13.06 -23.45 -19.43
CA THR A 257 -14.21 -24.31 -19.16
C THR A 257 -14.37 -24.56 -17.65
N GLU A 258 -15.57 -24.98 -17.22
CA GLU A 258 -15.82 -25.29 -15.81
C GLU A 258 -14.93 -26.43 -15.30
N GLU A 259 -14.65 -27.43 -16.13
CA GLU A 259 -13.73 -28.54 -15.80
C GLU A 259 -12.29 -28.03 -15.57
N GLN A 260 -11.82 -27.13 -16.43
CA GLN A 260 -10.50 -26.51 -16.28
C GLN A 260 -10.44 -25.62 -15.04
N ASN A 261 -11.47 -24.81 -14.80
CA ASN A 261 -11.54 -23.98 -13.59
C ASN A 261 -11.46 -24.85 -12.33
N LYS A 262 -12.20 -25.96 -12.26
CA LYS A 262 -12.10 -26.93 -11.16
C LYS A 262 -10.70 -27.53 -11.03
N LYS A 263 -10.08 -27.93 -12.15
CA LYS A 263 -8.71 -28.48 -12.16
C LYS A 263 -7.67 -27.49 -11.63
N PHE A 264 -7.83 -26.21 -11.94
CA PHE A 264 -6.92 -25.14 -11.51
C PHE A 264 -7.34 -24.48 -10.19
N ASN A 265 -8.35 -25.02 -9.51
CA ASN A 265 -8.91 -24.43 -8.28
C ASN A 265 -9.29 -22.95 -8.44
N TYR A 266 -9.73 -22.57 -9.65
CA TYR A 266 -10.25 -21.25 -9.94
C TYR A 266 -11.74 -21.21 -9.63
N TYR A 267 -12.15 -20.20 -8.87
CA TYR A 267 -13.52 -19.98 -8.45
C TYR A 267 -13.86 -18.50 -8.58
N ASP A 268 -14.98 -18.22 -9.24
CA ASP A 268 -15.56 -16.88 -9.36
C ASP A 268 -17.08 -16.98 -9.15
N PRO A 269 -17.63 -16.39 -8.08
CA PRO A 269 -19.05 -16.43 -7.78
C PRO A 269 -19.92 -15.58 -8.72
N SER A 270 -19.35 -14.61 -9.45
CA SER A 270 -20.11 -13.70 -10.32
C SER A 270 -20.73 -14.42 -11.52
N GLY A 271 -20.03 -15.43 -12.06
CA GLY A 271 -20.43 -16.11 -13.29
C GLY A 271 -20.23 -15.28 -14.56
N ASN A 272 -19.51 -14.17 -14.48
CA ASN A 272 -19.09 -13.38 -15.62
C ASN A 272 -18.11 -14.19 -16.49
N LYS A 273 -17.88 -13.76 -17.75
CA LYS A 273 -16.81 -14.31 -18.60
C LYS A 273 -16.11 -13.23 -19.42
N VAL A 274 -14.79 -13.20 -19.41
CA VAL A 274 -14.05 -12.42 -20.42
C VAL A 274 -14.26 -13.04 -21.81
N VAL A 275 -14.69 -12.21 -22.77
CA VAL A 275 -14.99 -12.60 -24.16
C VAL A 275 -14.27 -11.73 -25.19
N GLY A 276 -13.46 -10.78 -24.75
CA GLY A 276 -12.63 -9.99 -25.63
C GLY A 276 -11.54 -9.23 -24.90
N ILE A 277 -10.47 -8.93 -25.62
CA ILE A 277 -9.33 -8.13 -25.18
C ILE A 277 -8.97 -7.09 -26.24
N GLY A 278 -8.62 -5.91 -25.75
CA GLY A 278 -7.97 -4.85 -26.51
C GLY A 278 -6.56 -4.60 -25.99
N ILE A 279 -5.57 -4.60 -26.88
CA ILE A 279 -4.20 -4.19 -26.60
C ILE A 279 -3.94 -2.88 -27.33
N GLY A 280 -3.53 -1.87 -26.59
CA GLY A 280 -3.28 -0.53 -27.12
C GLY A 280 -1.94 0.03 -26.72
N LYS A 281 -1.50 1.03 -27.47
CA LYS A 281 -0.28 1.80 -27.21
C LYS A 281 -0.44 3.22 -27.73
N ALA A 282 0.22 4.18 -27.10
CA ALA A 282 0.37 5.51 -27.68
C ALA A 282 1.47 5.48 -28.72
N ASP A 283 1.18 5.94 -29.94
CA ASP A 283 2.18 6.07 -30.99
C ASP A 283 3.06 7.32 -30.75
N ASN A 284 4.29 7.32 -31.26
CA ASN A 284 5.22 8.46 -31.28
C ASN A 284 5.80 8.95 -29.93
N VAL A 285 5.82 8.12 -28.89
CA VAL A 285 6.55 8.47 -27.66
C VAL A 285 8.06 8.28 -27.91
N THR A 286 8.76 9.37 -28.20
CA THR A 286 10.21 9.36 -28.47
C THR A 286 11.04 10.09 -27.43
N ASP A 287 10.40 10.83 -26.53
CA ASP A 287 11.06 11.65 -25.53
C ASP A 287 10.67 11.23 -24.11
N PHE A 288 11.63 10.62 -23.41
CA PHE A 288 11.48 10.13 -22.04
C PHE A 288 12.05 11.09 -20.99
N SER A 289 12.39 12.32 -21.37
CA SER A 289 12.85 13.35 -20.44
C SER A 289 11.76 13.74 -19.43
N LYS A 290 12.19 14.28 -18.28
CA LYS A 290 11.27 14.76 -17.23
C LYS A 290 10.33 15.83 -17.79
N LYS A 291 9.03 15.69 -17.50
CA LYS A 291 7.98 16.65 -17.89
C LYS A 291 7.50 17.43 -16.67
N SER A 292 7.00 18.65 -16.86
CA SER A 292 6.35 19.39 -15.77
C SER A 292 5.04 18.72 -15.36
N ASN A 293 4.60 18.95 -14.13
CA ASN A 293 3.27 18.56 -13.71
C ASN A 293 2.20 19.18 -14.62
N LYS A 294 1.10 18.44 -14.85
CA LYS A 294 -0.02 18.86 -15.71
C LYS A 294 0.37 19.16 -17.17
N THR A 295 1.50 18.62 -17.64
CA THR A 295 1.84 18.67 -19.07
C THR A 295 0.72 18.01 -19.86
N ASN A 296 0.25 18.70 -20.89
CA ASN A 296 -0.83 18.20 -21.73
C ASN A 296 -0.28 17.28 -22.82
N LEU A 297 -0.62 15.99 -22.78
CA LEU A 297 -0.08 14.94 -23.66
C LEU A 297 -1.08 14.55 -24.76
N LEU A 298 -1.69 15.54 -25.41
CA LEU A 298 -2.73 15.32 -26.44
C LEU A 298 -2.29 14.45 -27.63
N ASN A 299 -0.98 14.36 -27.87
CA ASN A 299 -0.41 13.60 -28.99
C ASN A 299 -0.03 12.16 -28.62
N GLU A 300 -0.03 11.81 -27.33
CA GLU A 300 0.33 10.48 -26.83
C GLU A 300 -0.94 9.68 -26.48
N VAL A 301 -1.94 9.77 -27.35
CA VAL A 301 -3.22 9.09 -27.21
C VAL A 301 -3.09 7.65 -27.70
N THR A 302 -3.70 6.75 -26.93
CA THR A 302 -3.67 5.31 -27.21
C THR A 302 -4.60 4.94 -28.36
N SER A 303 -4.11 4.12 -29.30
CA SER A 303 -4.92 3.33 -30.24
C SER A 303 -4.96 1.87 -29.81
N PHE A 304 -6.01 1.12 -30.15
CA PHE A 304 -6.19 -0.27 -29.70
C PHE A 304 -6.46 -1.23 -30.85
N TYR A 305 -5.92 -2.43 -30.72
CA TYR A 305 -6.28 -3.63 -31.48
C TYR A 305 -7.17 -4.53 -30.63
N LEU A 306 -8.34 -4.90 -31.16
CA LEU A 306 -9.32 -5.73 -30.47
C LEU A 306 -9.40 -7.12 -31.11
N ASN A 307 -9.50 -8.15 -30.30
CA ASN A 307 -9.57 -9.53 -30.78
C ASN A 307 -10.97 -9.98 -31.27
N SER A 308 -12.00 -9.14 -31.11
CA SER A 308 -13.40 -9.49 -31.39
C SER A 308 -14.12 -8.37 -32.15
N LYS A 309 -14.89 -8.75 -33.18
CA LYS A 309 -15.75 -7.82 -33.93
C LYS A 309 -16.90 -7.30 -33.08
N ASP A 310 -17.42 -8.11 -32.15
CA ASP A 310 -18.44 -7.65 -31.20
C ASP A 310 -17.86 -6.58 -30.28
N PHE A 311 -16.58 -6.72 -29.91
CA PHE A 311 -15.89 -5.70 -29.14
C PHE A 311 -15.69 -4.41 -29.94
N GLU A 312 -15.27 -4.50 -31.21
CA GLU A 312 -15.20 -3.34 -32.10
C GLU A 312 -16.57 -2.64 -32.24
N ASN A 313 -17.64 -3.42 -32.43
CA ASN A 313 -18.99 -2.87 -32.52
C ASN A 313 -19.45 -2.20 -31.22
N TYR A 314 -19.16 -2.80 -30.07
CA TYR A 314 -19.42 -2.20 -28.76
C TYR A 314 -18.65 -0.87 -28.60
N ALA A 315 -17.40 -0.85 -29.05
CA ALA A 315 -16.50 0.29 -28.91
C ALA A 315 -16.81 1.46 -29.87
N LYS A 316 -17.54 1.24 -30.97
CA LYS A 316 -17.96 2.32 -31.90
C LYS A 316 -18.74 3.46 -31.25
N GLY A 317 -19.33 3.23 -30.08
CA GLY A 317 -20.01 4.25 -29.28
C GLY A 317 -19.07 5.23 -28.56
N ASP A 318 -17.77 4.93 -28.47
CA ASP A 318 -16.78 5.76 -27.79
C ASP A 318 -15.96 6.58 -28.82
N PRO A 319 -16.24 7.88 -29.00
CA PRO A 319 -15.50 8.72 -29.97
C PRO A 319 -14.08 9.06 -29.49
N TRP A 320 -13.69 8.64 -28.29
CA TRP A 320 -12.42 9.00 -27.67
C TRP A 320 -11.33 7.96 -27.89
N THR A 321 -11.66 6.75 -28.37
CA THR A 321 -10.71 5.68 -28.67
C THR A 321 -10.65 5.37 -30.15
N ILE A 322 -9.45 5.03 -30.65
CA ILE A 322 -9.27 4.49 -31.99
C ILE A 322 -9.14 2.98 -31.84
N ASP A 323 -10.24 2.29 -32.11
CA ASP A 323 -10.33 0.84 -31.94
C ASP A 323 -10.45 0.14 -33.29
N LYS A 324 -9.63 -0.90 -33.48
CA LYS A 324 -9.59 -1.67 -34.73
C LYS A 324 -9.56 -3.16 -34.43
N TYR A 325 -10.43 -3.92 -35.09
CA TYR A 325 -10.38 -5.38 -35.03
C TYR A 325 -9.09 -5.96 -35.65
N SER A 326 -8.54 -7.00 -35.02
CA SER A 326 -7.48 -7.84 -35.58
C SER A 326 -7.67 -9.29 -35.18
N ASP A 327 -7.55 -10.19 -36.17
CA ASP A 327 -7.56 -11.64 -35.99
C ASP A 327 -6.20 -12.21 -35.56
N ALA A 328 -5.21 -11.33 -35.33
CA ALA A 328 -3.90 -11.71 -34.79
C ALA A 328 -3.97 -12.07 -33.31
N LEU A 329 -4.92 -11.52 -32.56
CA LEU A 329 -5.07 -11.70 -31.11
C LEU A 329 -6.06 -12.81 -30.78
N SER A 330 -5.73 -13.67 -29.81
CA SER A 330 -6.67 -14.64 -29.25
C SER A 330 -7.51 -14.03 -28.13
N ASP A 331 -8.45 -14.83 -27.59
CA ASP A 331 -9.05 -14.54 -26.28
C ASP A 331 -8.01 -14.59 -25.17
N SER A 332 -8.20 -13.73 -24.18
CA SER A 332 -7.37 -13.67 -22.98
C SER A 332 -7.81 -14.70 -21.93
N LYS A 333 -6.86 -15.27 -21.19
CA LYS A 333 -7.11 -16.21 -20.09
C LYS A 333 -6.39 -15.75 -18.82
N LEU A 334 -7.03 -15.87 -17.67
CA LEU A 334 -6.34 -15.61 -16.40
C LEU A 334 -5.37 -16.76 -16.11
N VAL A 335 -4.11 -16.42 -15.87
CA VAL A 335 -3.06 -17.37 -15.46
C VAL A 335 -2.90 -17.35 -13.95
N PHE A 336 -2.92 -16.15 -13.37
CA PHE A 336 -2.74 -15.96 -11.94
C PHE A 336 -3.51 -14.71 -11.47
N GLY A 337 -4.19 -14.81 -10.35
CA GLY A 337 -4.65 -13.66 -9.58
C GLY A 337 -4.10 -13.79 -8.17
N ALA A 338 -3.55 -12.73 -7.60
CA ALA A 338 -3.07 -12.74 -6.23
C ALA A 338 -4.25 -12.64 -5.24
N VAL A 339 -5.21 -13.56 -5.33
CA VAL A 339 -6.37 -13.75 -4.45
C VAL A 339 -6.30 -15.15 -3.87
N ASP A 340 -6.39 -15.27 -2.54
CA ASP A 340 -6.27 -16.53 -1.79
C ASP A 340 -5.02 -17.36 -2.11
N PHE A 341 -3.93 -16.68 -2.50
CA PHE A 341 -2.67 -17.33 -2.89
C PHE A 341 -1.81 -17.73 -1.68
N MET A 342 -2.15 -17.25 -0.48
CA MET A 342 -1.41 -17.53 0.75
C MET A 342 -1.88 -18.82 1.42
N LYS A 343 -0.96 -19.59 2.00
CA LYS A 343 -1.30 -20.77 2.81
C LYS A 343 -2.23 -20.37 3.96
N LYS A 344 -3.36 -21.08 4.14
CA LYS A 344 -4.35 -20.82 5.20
C LYS A 344 -3.74 -20.64 6.60
N ASN A 345 -2.73 -21.44 6.95
CA ASN A 345 -2.06 -21.33 8.26
C ASN A 345 -1.37 -19.98 8.49
N ALA A 346 -0.89 -19.31 7.44
CA ALA A 346 -0.25 -18.00 7.56
C ALA A 346 -1.24 -16.90 7.99
N VAL A 347 -2.53 -17.08 7.66
CA VAL A 347 -3.57 -16.06 7.89
C VAL A 347 -4.55 -16.46 8.99
N LYS A 348 -4.56 -17.73 9.41
CA LYS A 348 -5.51 -18.31 10.36
C LYS A 348 -5.66 -17.49 11.65
N LYS A 349 -4.54 -17.02 12.22
CA LYS A 349 -4.55 -16.23 13.46
C LYS A 349 -5.31 -14.90 13.35
N HIS A 350 -5.46 -14.37 12.14
CA HIS A 350 -6.15 -13.11 11.86
C HIS A 350 -7.62 -13.29 11.45
N GLN A 351 -8.05 -14.50 11.07
CA GLN A 351 -9.36 -14.74 10.48
C GLN A 351 -10.52 -14.35 11.41
N ASN A 352 -10.45 -14.63 12.70
CA ASN A 352 -11.53 -14.28 13.65
C ASN A 352 -11.75 -12.76 13.71
N THR A 353 -10.67 -11.98 13.75
CA THR A 353 -10.74 -10.51 13.74
C THR A 353 -11.30 -10.02 12.41
N LEU A 354 -10.78 -10.52 11.28
CA LEU A 354 -11.25 -10.14 9.96
C LEU A 354 -12.75 -10.44 9.77
N GLN A 355 -13.22 -11.61 10.21
CA GLN A 355 -14.63 -11.99 10.12
C GLN A 355 -15.53 -11.05 10.95
N ARG A 356 -15.11 -10.70 12.17
CA ARG A 356 -15.85 -9.77 13.02
C ARG A 356 -15.96 -8.38 12.38
N ASP A 357 -14.87 -7.90 11.82
CA ASP A 357 -14.83 -6.57 11.19
C ASP A 357 -15.66 -6.56 9.90
N ALA A 358 -15.58 -7.63 9.10
CA ALA A 358 -16.42 -7.82 7.92
C ALA A 358 -17.92 -7.85 8.26
N LEU A 359 -18.32 -8.60 9.29
CA LEU A 359 -19.72 -8.65 9.75
C LEU A 359 -20.21 -7.27 10.23
N SER A 360 -19.36 -6.53 10.95
CA SER A 360 -19.69 -5.17 11.39
C SER A 360 -19.89 -4.22 10.20
N TYR A 361 -19.06 -4.35 9.17
CA TYR A 361 -19.18 -3.58 7.94
C TYR A 361 -20.42 -3.96 7.12
N TYR A 362 -20.74 -5.26 7.02
CA TYR A 362 -21.98 -5.74 6.41
C TYR A 362 -23.22 -5.14 7.09
N GLU A 363 -23.29 -5.14 8.43
CA GLU A 363 -24.43 -4.57 9.16
C GLU A 363 -24.57 -3.05 8.96
N TYR A 364 -23.45 -2.34 8.79
CA TYR A 364 -23.46 -0.93 8.41
C TYR A 364 -23.95 -0.71 6.97
N LYS A 365 -23.48 -1.53 6.02
CA LYS A 365 -23.80 -1.42 4.60
C LYS A 365 -25.23 -1.86 4.25
N LYS A 366 -25.71 -2.94 4.86
CA LYS A 366 -27.09 -3.44 4.70
C LYS A 366 -28.13 -2.36 5.00
N LYS A 367 -27.86 -1.47 5.97
CA LYS A 367 -28.72 -0.32 6.26
C LYS A 367 -28.79 0.71 5.13
N ASN A 368 -27.79 0.73 4.25
CA ASN A 368 -27.65 1.66 3.13
C ASN A 368 -27.95 1.03 1.75
N HIS A 369 -28.47 -0.20 1.71
CA HIS A 369 -28.65 -1.07 0.54
C HIS A 369 -27.32 -1.56 -0.07
N LEU A 370 -27.30 -2.82 -0.48
CA LEU A 370 -26.19 -3.45 -1.20
C LEU A 370 -26.48 -3.36 -2.71
N ASN A 371 -25.43 -3.26 -3.52
CA ASN A 371 -25.55 -3.49 -4.97
C ASN A 371 -25.39 -4.98 -5.31
N GLU A 372 -25.67 -5.36 -6.56
CA GLU A 372 -25.64 -6.76 -7.02
C GLU A 372 -24.26 -7.43 -6.81
N ASP A 373 -23.17 -6.74 -7.09
CA ASP A 373 -21.81 -7.26 -6.89
C ASP A 373 -21.50 -7.47 -5.40
N GLU A 374 -21.93 -6.54 -4.55
CA GLU A 374 -21.82 -6.64 -3.10
C GLU A 374 -22.65 -7.82 -2.57
N GLU A 375 -23.86 -8.05 -3.10
CA GLU A 375 -24.70 -9.19 -2.74
C GLU A 375 -24.02 -10.53 -3.06
N ILE A 376 -23.47 -10.67 -4.28
CA ILE A 376 -22.72 -11.88 -4.68
C ILE A 376 -21.54 -12.13 -3.75
N ALA A 377 -20.76 -11.10 -3.43
CA ALA A 377 -19.60 -11.21 -2.55
C ALA A 377 -19.99 -11.59 -1.11
N TRP A 378 -21.06 -11.02 -0.57
CA TRP A 378 -21.54 -11.35 0.77
C TRP A 378 -22.13 -12.75 0.86
N ASP A 379 -22.89 -13.18 -0.15
CA ASP A 379 -23.42 -14.55 -0.22
C ASP A 379 -22.29 -15.59 -0.23
N ASP A 380 -21.22 -15.34 -0.98
CA ASP A 380 -20.03 -16.20 -0.96
C ASP A 380 -19.35 -16.19 0.42
N PHE A 381 -19.16 -15.01 1.02
CA PHE A 381 -18.60 -14.89 2.36
C PHE A 381 -19.42 -15.65 3.41
N PHE A 382 -20.74 -15.58 3.39
CA PHE A 382 -21.58 -16.27 4.38
C PHE A 382 -21.54 -17.79 4.21
N LYS A 383 -21.33 -18.28 2.99
CA LYS A 383 -21.16 -19.70 2.69
C LYS A 383 -19.80 -20.23 3.14
N ASN A 384 -18.72 -19.49 2.88
CA ASN A 384 -17.35 -19.97 3.09
C ASN A 384 -16.76 -19.55 4.46
N LYS A 385 -17.24 -18.44 5.03
CA LYS A 385 -16.77 -17.81 6.27
C LYS A 385 -15.26 -17.65 6.35
N TYR A 386 -14.63 -17.40 5.22
CA TYR A 386 -13.19 -17.24 5.12
C TYR A 386 -12.89 -16.00 4.28
N ILE A 387 -11.95 -15.18 4.75
CA ILE A 387 -11.57 -13.95 4.09
C ILE A 387 -10.22 -14.19 3.41
N PRO A 388 -10.19 -14.30 2.08
CA PRO A 388 -8.95 -14.52 1.35
C PRO A 388 -8.06 -13.28 1.43
N ILE A 389 -6.74 -13.49 1.37
CA ILE A 389 -5.80 -12.38 1.19
C ILE A 389 -5.70 -12.04 -0.29
N MET A 390 -5.79 -10.75 -0.58
CA MET A 390 -5.63 -10.20 -1.91
C MET A 390 -4.43 -9.25 -1.95
N VAL A 391 -3.65 -9.32 -3.02
CA VAL A 391 -2.74 -8.26 -3.46
C VAL A 391 -3.20 -7.83 -4.84
N ASP A 392 -3.17 -6.54 -5.12
CA ASP A 392 -3.65 -5.97 -6.38
C ASP A 392 -2.70 -6.26 -7.56
N PHE A 393 -2.62 -7.53 -7.93
CA PHE A 393 -1.74 -8.08 -8.97
C PHE A 393 -2.37 -9.32 -9.63
N GLY A 394 -2.38 -9.34 -10.95
CA GLY A 394 -2.82 -10.47 -11.76
C GLY A 394 -2.00 -10.61 -13.03
N VAL A 395 -2.02 -11.81 -13.60
CA VAL A 395 -1.37 -12.16 -14.86
C VAL A 395 -2.39 -12.87 -15.74
N PHE A 396 -2.55 -12.38 -16.95
CA PHE A 396 -3.33 -13.05 -17.99
C PHE A 396 -2.45 -13.37 -19.19
N GLU A 397 -2.84 -14.38 -19.96
CA GLU A 397 -2.18 -14.73 -21.22
C GLU A 397 -3.04 -14.34 -22.43
N VAL A 398 -2.37 -14.02 -23.53
CA VAL A 398 -2.97 -13.83 -24.85
C VAL A 398 -2.01 -14.37 -25.91
N ASP A 399 -2.50 -15.17 -26.85
CA ASP A 399 -1.72 -15.59 -28.00
C ASP A 399 -1.81 -14.50 -29.09
N ILE A 400 -0.68 -14.25 -29.77
CA ILE A 400 -0.59 -13.36 -30.93
C ILE A 400 0.11 -14.03 -32.11
N ASP A 401 -0.50 -13.95 -33.29
CA ASP A 401 0.08 -14.39 -34.56
C ASP A 401 0.54 -13.17 -35.39
N LEU A 402 1.84 -12.93 -35.41
CA LEU A 402 2.43 -11.79 -36.12
C LEU A 402 2.34 -11.90 -37.64
N SER A 403 1.97 -13.07 -38.20
CA SER A 403 1.69 -13.20 -39.63
C SER A 403 0.35 -12.58 -40.03
N LYS A 404 -0.54 -12.37 -39.05
CA LYS A 404 -1.87 -11.75 -39.22
C LYS A 404 -1.92 -10.32 -38.70
N ALA A 405 -0.90 -9.89 -37.98
CA ALA A 405 -0.78 -8.52 -37.48
C ALA A 405 -0.36 -7.56 -38.60
N ASP A 406 -0.86 -6.33 -38.55
CA ASP A 406 -0.30 -5.26 -39.39
C ASP A 406 1.05 -4.77 -38.85
N SER A 407 1.71 -3.87 -39.59
CA SER A 407 3.05 -3.37 -39.24
C SER A 407 3.11 -2.69 -37.87
N THR A 408 2.03 -2.04 -37.45
CA THR A 408 1.99 -1.29 -36.18
C THR A 408 1.89 -2.25 -35.01
N LEU A 409 0.90 -3.16 -35.02
CA LEU A 409 0.77 -4.16 -33.96
C LEU A 409 2.01 -5.04 -33.87
N LYS A 410 2.58 -5.44 -35.02
CA LYS A 410 3.82 -6.22 -35.06
C LYS A 410 4.98 -5.48 -34.38
N SER A 411 5.18 -4.20 -34.71
CA SER A 411 6.22 -3.37 -34.11
C SER A 411 6.04 -3.23 -32.60
N TRP A 412 4.80 -3.09 -32.11
CA TRP A 412 4.53 -3.01 -30.67
C TRP A 412 4.93 -4.29 -29.93
N ILE A 413 4.60 -5.47 -30.47
CA ILE A 413 4.95 -6.75 -29.85
C ILE A 413 6.46 -7.00 -29.90
N GLU A 414 7.09 -6.78 -31.04
CA GLU A 414 8.55 -6.94 -31.19
C GLU A 414 9.30 -5.97 -30.25
N SER A 415 8.82 -4.74 -30.11
CA SER A 415 9.39 -3.77 -29.17
C SER A 415 9.24 -4.21 -27.72
N ALA A 416 8.08 -4.76 -27.34
CA ALA A 416 7.83 -5.27 -26.00
C ALA A 416 8.72 -6.46 -25.63
N ILE A 417 8.85 -7.44 -26.54
CA ILE A 417 9.75 -8.58 -26.38
C ILE A 417 11.20 -8.09 -26.23
N ASN A 418 11.66 -7.25 -27.15
CA ASN A 418 13.02 -6.71 -27.10
C ASN A 418 13.26 -5.87 -25.84
N GLY A 419 12.24 -5.15 -25.35
CA GLY A 419 12.30 -4.38 -24.12
C GLY A 419 12.49 -5.27 -22.89
N LEU A 420 11.72 -6.37 -22.80
CA LEU A 420 11.88 -7.36 -21.75
C LEU A 420 13.25 -8.04 -21.80
N ASP A 421 13.69 -8.48 -22.98
CA ASP A 421 14.99 -9.14 -23.15
C ASP A 421 16.15 -8.21 -22.76
N ARG A 422 16.08 -6.92 -23.12
CA ARG A 422 17.06 -5.91 -22.68
C ARG A 422 17.10 -5.77 -21.16
N TYR A 423 15.94 -5.66 -20.52
CA TYR A 423 15.83 -5.57 -19.06
C TYR A 423 16.45 -6.81 -18.38
N LEU A 424 16.10 -8.01 -18.84
CA LEU A 424 16.62 -9.27 -18.30
C LEU A 424 18.14 -9.39 -18.53
N ALA A 425 18.63 -9.03 -19.71
CA ALA A 425 20.05 -9.05 -20.02
C ALA A 425 20.85 -8.05 -19.16
N ARG A 426 20.29 -6.86 -18.90
CA ARG A 426 20.89 -5.85 -18.03
C ARG A 426 21.01 -6.36 -16.59
N ILE A 427 19.94 -6.97 -16.05
CA ILE A 427 19.96 -7.56 -14.72
C ILE A 427 20.97 -8.71 -14.62
N ALA A 428 20.98 -9.61 -15.60
CA ALA A 428 21.90 -10.74 -15.62
C ALA A 428 23.38 -10.27 -15.58
N LYS A 429 23.71 -9.24 -16.36
CA LYS A 429 25.08 -8.66 -16.46
C LYS A 429 25.47 -7.74 -15.29
N THR A 430 24.53 -7.29 -14.47
CA THR A 430 24.84 -6.39 -13.35
C THR A 430 25.16 -7.22 -12.11
N ASP A 431 26.43 -7.28 -11.70
CA ASP A 431 26.87 -8.16 -10.60
C ASP A 431 26.18 -7.84 -9.26
N ASN A 432 26.16 -6.55 -8.89
CA ASN A 432 25.59 -6.08 -7.63
C ASN A 432 24.33 -5.27 -7.87
N LEU A 433 23.18 -5.88 -7.58
CA LEU A 433 21.88 -5.21 -7.60
C LEU A 433 21.39 -5.01 -6.15
N PRO A 434 20.81 -3.84 -5.83
CA PRO A 434 20.25 -3.63 -4.52
C PRO A 434 19.08 -4.59 -4.30
N ASN A 435 18.95 -5.10 -3.08
CA ASN A 435 17.77 -5.86 -2.64
C ASN A 435 17.58 -7.21 -3.34
N GLN A 436 18.64 -7.72 -3.97
CA GLN A 436 18.59 -8.96 -4.74
C GLN A 436 19.70 -9.91 -4.33
N ASP A 437 19.30 -11.14 -4.03
CA ASP A 437 20.18 -12.29 -3.88
C ASP A 437 20.03 -13.17 -5.13
N LYS A 438 21.06 -13.16 -5.99
CA LYS A 438 21.06 -13.94 -7.25
C LYS A 438 20.97 -15.45 -7.02
N ASN A 439 21.32 -15.96 -5.83
CA ASN A 439 21.14 -17.37 -5.51
C ASN A 439 19.66 -17.73 -5.28
N ILE A 440 18.81 -16.74 -4.96
CA ILE A 440 17.37 -16.92 -4.75
C ILE A 440 16.58 -16.50 -6.00
N SER A 441 16.91 -15.35 -6.60
CA SER A 441 16.29 -14.90 -7.84
C SER A 441 17.26 -14.10 -8.71
N ASN A 442 17.36 -14.50 -9.98
CA ASN A 442 18.18 -13.80 -10.98
C ASN A 442 17.47 -12.62 -11.66
N TYR A 443 16.20 -12.36 -11.35
CA TYR A 443 15.39 -11.38 -12.09
C TYR A 443 14.40 -10.56 -11.22
N LEU A 444 14.13 -10.98 -9.98
CA LEU A 444 13.30 -10.24 -9.03
C LEU A 444 14.10 -9.82 -7.80
N GLN A 445 13.64 -8.74 -7.16
CA GLN A 445 14.07 -8.40 -5.81
C GLN A 445 13.70 -9.53 -4.86
N THR A 446 14.62 -9.89 -3.97
CA THR A 446 14.43 -10.97 -2.98
C THR A 446 14.17 -10.41 -1.58
N THR A 447 14.42 -9.13 -1.37
CA THR A 447 14.13 -8.41 -0.13
C THR A 447 13.45 -7.08 -0.45
N ASP A 448 12.18 -6.91 -0.09
CA ASP A 448 11.52 -5.62 -0.26
C ASP A 448 12.13 -4.55 0.67
N TYR A 449 11.93 -3.26 0.36
CA TYR A 449 12.48 -2.14 1.12
C TYR A 449 12.08 -2.14 2.61
N VAL A 450 10.88 -2.60 2.94
CA VAL A 450 10.40 -2.68 4.32
C VAL A 450 11.11 -3.81 5.05
N SER A 451 11.22 -5.00 4.44
CA SER A 451 12.01 -6.09 5.00
C SER A 451 13.49 -5.73 5.15
N ALA A 452 14.06 -4.99 4.19
CA ALA A 452 15.43 -4.50 4.23
C ALA A 452 15.67 -3.59 5.45
N LEU A 453 14.70 -2.73 5.78
CA LEU A 453 14.74 -1.86 6.95
C LEU A 453 14.83 -2.64 8.28
N PHE A 454 14.17 -3.81 8.36
CA PHE A 454 14.07 -4.60 9.59
C PHE A 454 15.10 -5.72 9.72
N LYS A 455 15.79 -6.07 8.63
CA LYS A 455 16.90 -7.03 8.68
C LYS A 455 18.08 -6.37 9.37
N LYS A 456 18.42 -6.85 10.57
CA LYS A 456 19.66 -6.52 11.32
C LYS A 456 20.94 -6.98 10.62
N ASP A 457 20.83 -7.45 9.38
CA ASP A 457 21.94 -8.02 8.66
C ASP A 457 22.79 -6.87 8.13
N ASN A 458 24.07 -6.86 8.49
CA ASN A 458 25.07 -5.92 7.99
C ASN A 458 25.39 -6.15 6.50
N SER A 459 24.56 -6.92 5.77
CA SER A 459 24.69 -7.05 4.34
C SER A 459 24.39 -5.70 3.72
N GLU A 460 25.44 -4.97 3.39
CA GLU A 460 25.43 -3.71 2.63
C GLU A 460 24.72 -3.85 1.25
N ASN A 461 24.12 -5.00 0.94
CA ASN A 461 23.48 -5.32 -0.34
C ASN A 461 22.00 -4.89 -0.42
N ASN A 462 21.37 -4.51 0.70
CA ASN A 462 19.97 -4.13 0.74
C ASN A 462 19.80 -2.63 0.99
N LEU A 463 19.25 -1.92 0.02
CA LEU A 463 18.72 -0.58 0.23
C LEU A 463 17.36 -0.66 0.92
N TYR A 464 17.18 0.17 1.93
CA TYR A 464 15.91 0.31 2.64
C TYR A 464 15.12 1.52 2.10
N ASN A 465 15.78 2.46 1.41
CA ASN A 465 15.15 3.63 0.78
C ASN A 465 15.44 3.77 -0.73
N ALA A 466 14.64 4.60 -1.40
CA ALA A 466 14.81 4.96 -2.80
C ALA A 466 14.60 6.45 -3.03
N LYS A 467 15.58 7.14 -3.60
CA LYS A 467 15.44 8.54 -3.99
C LYS A 467 14.33 8.67 -5.02
N ASP A 468 14.41 7.91 -6.10
CA ASP A 468 13.48 7.89 -7.24
C ASP A 468 12.76 6.54 -7.32
N ILE A 469 11.45 6.56 -7.61
CA ILE A 469 10.71 5.38 -8.08
C ILE A 469 10.25 5.72 -9.49
N TYR A 470 10.47 4.83 -10.47
CA TYR A 470 10.09 5.04 -11.87
C TYR A 470 8.83 4.24 -12.20
N ILE A 471 7.73 4.94 -12.44
CA ILE A 471 6.42 4.38 -12.79
C ILE A 471 5.97 5.05 -14.09
N ALA A 472 5.52 4.23 -15.03
CA ALA A 472 4.93 4.70 -16.27
C ALA A 472 3.86 3.73 -16.76
N GLY A 473 2.89 4.26 -17.49
CA GLY A 473 1.72 3.49 -17.93
C GLY A 473 0.72 4.32 -18.72
N TYR A 474 -0.48 3.78 -18.84
CA TYR A 474 -1.59 4.35 -19.58
C TYR A 474 -2.79 4.62 -18.65
N PRO A 475 -2.69 5.60 -17.75
CA PRO A 475 -3.86 6.02 -16.98
C PRO A 475 -4.93 6.60 -17.91
N LYS A 476 -6.19 6.34 -17.57
CA LYS A 476 -7.33 6.93 -18.26
C LYS A 476 -7.66 8.28 -17.62
N ASN A 477 -7.71 9.34 -18.43
CA ASN A 477 -8.37 10.58 -18.00
C ASN A 477 -9.89 10.46 -18.21
N SER A 478 -10.65 11.56 -18.10
CA SER A 478 -12.11 11.53 -18.29
C SER A 478 -12.57 10.99 -19.66
N TYR A 479 -11.67 10.89 -20.65
CA TYR A 479 -12.00 10.56 -22.03
C TYR A 479 -11.09 9.49 -22.64
N ARG A 480 -9.77 9.56 -22.41
CA ARG A 480 -8.74 8.82 -23.16
C ARG A 480 -7.66 8.25 -22.25
N SER A 481 -7.07 7.15 -22.70
CA SER A 481 -5.81 6.65 -22.16
C SER A 481 -4.64 7.31 -22.88
N VAL A 482 -3.70 7.83 -22.09
CA VAL A 482 -2.50 8.51 -22.58
C VAL A 482 -1.26 7.95 -21.91
N TRP A 483 -0.14 7.92 -22.62
CA TRP A 483 1.13 7.57 -21.97
C TRP A 483 1.45 8.61 -20.90
N MET A 484 1.84 8.15 -19.71
CA MET A 484 2.30 9.01 -18.63
C MET A 484 3.45 8.35 -17.88
N GLN A 485 4.36 9.19 -17.39
CA GLN A 485 5.45 8.81 -16.50
C GLN A 485 5.50 9.74 -15.29
N ASN A 486 5.96 9.21 -14.15
CA ASN A 486 6.12 10.00 -12.93
C ASN A 486 7.46 10.79 -12.91
N ASN A 487 7.85 11.31 -11.75
CA ASN A 487 9.08 12.12 -11.55
C ASN A 487 9.13 13.43 -12.37
N PRO A 488 8.16 14.34 -12.14
CA PRO A 488 8.08 15.58 -12.87
C PRO A 488 9.24 16.53 -12.53
N ILE A 489 9.43 17.61 -13.30
CA ILE A 489 10.54 18.57 -13.09
C ILE A 489 10.52 19.14 -11.66
N GLU A 490 9.32 19.40 -11.12
CA GLU A 490 9.06 19.94 -9.77
C GLU A 490 9.62 19.05 -8.66
N ARG A 491 9.84 17.76 -8.94
CA ARG A 491 10.47 16.79 -8.04
C ARG A 491 11.92 17.16 -7.72
N ASN A 492 12.56 18.00 -8.54
CA ASN A 492 13.93 18.49 -8.32
C ASN A 492 13.97 19.97 -7.89
N SER A 493 12.83 20.53 -7.45
CA SER A 493 12.78 21.92 -7.02
C SER A 493 13.37 22.10 -5.61
N SER A 494 14.29 23.04 -5.48
CA SER A 494 14.84 23.48 -4.19
C SER A 494 13.95 24.51 -3.48
N THR A 495 12.84 24.92 -4.09
CA THR A 495 11.91 25.94 -3.57
C THR A 495 10.52 25.39 -3.27
N LEU A 496 10.17 24.22 -3.81
CA LEU A 496 8.91 23.54 -3.54
C LEU A 496 9.12 22.41 -2.53
N SER A 497 8.11 22.15 -1.71
CA SER A 497 8.01 20.97 -0.85
C SER A 497 6.73 20.21 -1.17
N SER A 498 6.79 18.88 -1.12
CA SER A 498 5.64 18.00 -1.33
C SER A 498 4.82 17.99 -0.03
N GLY A 499 3.85 18.89 0.07
CA GLY A 499 2.96 19.02 1.22
C GLY A 499 3.61 19.68 2.45
N TRP A 500 3.26 19.20 3.64
CA TRP A 500 3.70 19.73 4.96
C TRP A 500 5.11 19.26 5.38
N ARG A 501 5.85 18.58 4.51
CA ARG A 501 7.13 17.94 4.85
C ARG A 501 8.32 18.85 4.56
N ASN A 502 9.28 18.84 5.49
CA ASN A 502 10.68 19.24 5.32
C ASN A 502 11.44 17.92 5.06
N PRO A 503 12.30 17.78 4.03
CA PRO A 503 12.96 18.81 3.22
C PRO A 503 12.28 19.20 1.91
N THR A 504 12.92 20.12 1.19
CA THR A 504 12.58 20.54 -0.18
C THR A 504 12.58 19.33 -1.13
N ASN A 505 11.80 19.41 -2.21
CA ASN A 505 11.55 18.28 -3.12
C ASN A 505 12.83 17.61 -3.65
N ASP A 506 13.84 18.42 -3.99
CA ASP A 506 15.14 17.97 -4.48
C ASP A 506 15.91 17.05 -3.51
N LYS A 507 15.60 17.15 -2.22
CA LYS A 507 16.15 16.35 -1.13
C LYS A 507 15.24 15.21 -0.71
N THR A 508 13.96 15.24 -1.05
CA THR A 508 12.99 14.23 -0.64
C THR A 508 13.15 12.94 -1.44
N PHE A 509 13.15 11.82 -0.73
CA PHE A 509 13.14 10.48 -1.31
C PHE A 509 11.71 10.05 -1.61
N ALA A 510 11.51 9.36 -2.73
CA ALA A 510 10.23 8.82 -3.15
C ALA A 510 9.84 7.56 -2.37
N PHE A 511 10.84 6.87 -1.78
CA PHE A 511 10.69 5.87 -0.74
C PHE A 511 11.56 6.21 0.46
N ALA A 512 10.98 6.93 1.43
CA ALA A 512 11.71 7.50 2.57
C ALA A 512 11.54 6.72 3.88
N ASN A 513 11.55 5.38 3.86
CA ASN A 513 11.52 4.49 5.05
C ASN A 513 10.37 4.65 6.04
N GLU A 514 9.47 5.60 5.84
CA GLU A 514 8.30 5.75 6.67
C GLU A 514 7.26 4.75 6.17
N ILE A 515 6.75 3.96 7.11
CA ILE A 515 5.53 3.18 6.96
C ILE A 515 4.33 4.08 6.55
N GLU A 516 4.50 5.41 6.48
CA GLU A 516 3.57 6.38 5.90
C GLU A 516 3.35 6.24 4.37
N GLU A 517 4.27 5.69 3.59
CA GLU A 517 4.09 5.69 2.13
C GLU A 517 2.99 4.75 1.61
N LYS A 518 2.52 3.82 2.44
CA LYS A 518 1.30 3.04 2.14
C LYS A 518 0.01 3.80 2.44
N VAL A 519 0.08 5.00 3.01
CA VAL A 519 -1.08 5.83 3.42
C VAL A 519 -1.13 7.17 2.66
N GLY A 520 -0.03 7.56 2.00
CA GLY A 520 0.13 8.86 1.31
C GLY A 520 -0.34 8.93 -0.15
N GLY A 521 -1.10 7.94 -0.64
CA GLY A 521 -1.71 7.94 -1.98
C GLY A 521 -2.87 8.95 -2.12
N GLY A 522 -2.65 10.19 -1.68
CA GLY A 522 -3.55 11.32 -1.85
C GLY A 522 -2.97 12.33 -2.85
N VAL A 523 -2.41 11.84 -3.96
CA VAL A 523 -2.18 12.71 -5.12
C VAL A 523 -3.57 12.96 -5.73
N LYS A 524 -4.14 14.12 -5.45
CA LYS A 524 -5.26 14.64 -6.25
C LYS A 524 -4.77 14.74 -7.70
N PHE A 525 -5.18 13.79 -8.53
CA PHE A 525 -5.15 13.92 -9.99
C PHE A 525 -6.22 14.93 -10.43
#